data_AF-A0A2N3Y3Y7-F1
#
_entry.id   AF-A0A2N3Y3Y7-F1
#
_cell.length_a   1.000
_cell.length_b   1.000
_cell.length_c   1.000
_cell.angle_alpha   90.00
_cell.angle_beta   90.00
_cell.angle_gamma   90.00
#
_symmetry.space_group_name_H-M   'P 1'
#
loop_
_entity.id
_entity.type
_entity.pdbx_description
1 polymer ?
#
loop_
_entity_poly.entity_id
_entity_poly.type
_entity_poly.pdbx_seq_one_letter_code
_entity_poly.pdbx_strand_id
1 'polypeptide(L)'
;MSALMWFAVILVILAIVVRAAIRQGRNRLKHPRRRIHEQANRWTHIRRGSVNGRTGRAAQVSTVYQRARHGTKAIIVWADNGHRQDAWFHEMHVTNGQWLLLSGSDGYGWHHQRSCHYVYPPNVLATAAPDAPYCFEQVRAERPCNRTT
;
A
#
# COMPACT_ATOMS: atom_id res chain seq x y z
N MET A 1 -60.66 -8.11 4.32
CA MET A 1 -59.22 -8.41 4.49
C MET A 1 -58.92 -8.33 5.98
N SER A 2 -58.57 -9.46 6.60
CA SER A 2 -58.45 -9.61 8.06
C SER A 2 -57.15 -9.02 8.62
N ALA A 3 -57.17 -8.56 9.88
CA ALA A 3 -56.03 -7.96 10.57
C ALA A 3 -54.75 -8.82 10.52
N LEU A 4 -54.89 -10.14 10.48
CA LEU A 4 -53.81 -11.11 10.30
C LEU A 4 -52.97 -10.86 9.04
N MET A 5 -53.61 -10.45 7.95
CA MET A 5 -52.91 -10.19 6.68
C MET A 5 -52.04 -8.93 6.78
N TRP A 6 -52.50 -7.92 7.52
CA TRP A 6 -51.72 -6.71 7.79
C TRP A 6 -50.52 -6.99 8.70
N PHE A 7 -50.67 -7.82 9.73
CA PHE A 7 -49.53 -8.25 10.56
C PHE A 7 -48.47 -8.99 9.76
N ALA A 8 -48.87 -9.90 8.86
CA ALA A 8 -47.93 -10.62 8.00
C ALA A 8 -47.15 -9.66 7.09
N VAL A 9 -47.82 -8.67 6.48
CA VAL A 9 -47.17 -7.66 5.63
C VAL A 9 -46.18 -6.81 6.44
N ILE A 10 -46.56 -6.36 7.63
CA ILE A 10 -45.69 -5.57 8.52
C ILE A 10 -44.44 -6.36 8.90
N LEU A 11 -44.57 -7.65 9.24
CA LEU A 11 -43.42 -8.50 9.58
C LEU A 11 -42.46 -8.68 8.41
N VAL A 12 -42.98 -8.84 7.18
CA VAL A 12 -42.14 -8.95 5.98
C VAL A 12 -41.38 -7.65 5.72
N ILE A 13 -42.06 -6.50 5.81
CA ILE A 13 -41.42 -5.18 5.64
C ILE A 13 -40.33 -4.98 6.70
N LEU A 14 -40.63 -5.29 7.97
CA LEU A 14 -39.67 -5.19 9.07
C LEU A 14 -38.42 -6.05 8.80
N ALA A 15 -38.61 -7.30 8.36
CA ALA A 15 -37.52 -8.22 8.05
C ALA A 15 -36.62 -7.70 6.89
N ILE A 16 -37.22 -7.07 5.87
CA ILE A 16 -36.49 -6.46 4.76
C ILE A 16 -35.65 -5.27 5.25
N VAL A 17 -36.24 -4.38 6.04
CA VAL A 17 -35.54 -3.19 6.59
C VAL A 17 -34.37 -3.60 7.47
N VAL A 18 -34.56 -4.57 8.37
CA VAL A 18 -33.49 -5.09 9.24
C VAL A 18 -32.35 -5.69 8.41
N ARG A 19 -32.67 -6.49 7.38
CA ARG A 19 -31.65 -7.06 6.48
C ARG A 19 -30.88 -5.99 5.71
N ALA A 20 -31.56 -4.95 5.24
CA ALA A 20 -30.92 -3.84 4.52
C ALA A 20 -29.96 -3.07 5.45
N ALA A 21 -30.37 -2.77 6.68
CA ALA A 21 -29.55 -2.10 7.68
C ALA A 21 -28.28 -2.90 8.01
N ILE A 22 -28.41 -4.22 8.24
CA ILE A 22 -27.27 -5.11 8.51
C ILE A 22 -26.31 -5.15 7.31
N ARG A 23 -26.83 -5.25 6.07
CA ARG A 23 -25.98 -5.24 4.85
C ARG A 23 -25.23 -3.93 4.70
N GLN A 24 -25.89 -2.80 4.93
CA GLN A 24 -25.28 -1.48 4.80
C GLN A 24 -24.19 -1.26 5.85
N GLY A 25 -24.42 -1.68 7.11
CA GLY A 25 -23.41 -1.66 8.17
C GLY A 25 -22.20 -2.53 7.84
N ARG A 26 -22.42 -3.75 7.34
CA ARG A 26 -21.33 -4.65 6.93
C ARG A 26 -20.52 -4.09 5.76
N ASN A 27 -21.17 -3.49 4.77
CA ASN A 27 -20.47 -2.91 3.62
C ASN A 27 -19.59 -1.72 4.01
N ARG A 28 -20.06 -0.87 4.92
CA ARG A 28 -19.26 0.25 5.46
C ARG A 28 -17.99 -0.23 6.17
N LEU A 29 -18.04 -1.35 6.87
CA LEU A 29 -16.89 -1.95 7.56
C LEU A 29 -15.95 -2.73 6.63
N LYS A 30 -16.45 -3.23 5.48
CA LYS A 30 -15.65 -3.97 4.50
C LYS A 30 -14.66 -3.09 3.74
N HIS A 31 -15.02 -1.85 3.43
CA HIS A 31 -14.15 -0.97 2.63
C HIS A 31 -12.82 -0.62 3.32
N PRO A 32 -12.79 -0.19 4.60
CA PRO A 32 -11.53 0.07 5.31
C PRO A 32 -10.69 -1.20 5.48
N ARG A 33 -11.32 -2.32 5.85
CA ARG A 33 -10.63 -3.61 6.01
C ARG A 33 -9.98 -4.06 4.70
N ARG A 34 -10.72 -3.98 3.60
CA ARG A 34 -10.19 -4.33 2.28
C ARG A 34 -8.96 -3.48 1.93
N ARG A 35 -9.01 -2.17 2.15
CA ARG A 35 -7.86 -1.26 1.94
C ARG A 35 -6.66 -1.67 2.79
N ILE A 36 -6.88 -1.98 4.08
CA ILE A 36 -5.82 -2.42 5.00
C ILE A 36 -5.17 -3.72 4.48
N HIS A 37 -5.97 -4.73 4.12
CA HIS A 37 -5.44 -5.98 3.56
C HIS A 37 -4.72 -5.77 2.23
N GLU A 38 -5.23 -4.91 1.35
CA GLU A 38 -4.58 -4.59 0.08
C GLU A 38 -3.21 -3.94 0.29
N GLN A 39 -3.10 -2.96 1.21
CA GLN A 39 -1.82 -2.33 1.52
C GLN A 39 -0.86 -3.30 2.24
N ALA A 40 -1.37 -4.12 3.16
CA ALA A 40 -0.59 -5.17 3.82
C ALA A 40 -0.02 -6.19 2.81
N ASN A 41 -0.79 -6.54 1.78
CA ASN A 41 -0.34 -7.43 0.71
C ASN A 41 0.73 -6.78 -0.17
N ARG A 42 0.55 -5.50 -0.54
CA ARG A 42 1.57 -4.73 -1.27
C ARG A 42 2.88 -4.63 -0.49
N TRP A 43 2.81 -4.35 0.81
CA TRP A 43 3.98 -4.34 1.69
C TRP A 43 4.66 -5.72 1.76
N THR A 44 3.87 -6.78 1.88
CA THR A 44 4.39 -8.15 1.88
C THR A 44 5.15 -8.47 0.60
N HIS A 45 4.65 -8.01 -0.55
CA HIS A 45 5.32 -8.19 -1.84
C HIS A 45 6.67 -7.46 -1.90
N ILE A 46 6.71 -6.18 -1.47
CA ILE A 46 7.95 -5.40 -1.35
C ILE A 46 8.95 -6.11 -0.43
N ARG A 47 8.51 -6.52 0.76
CA ARG A 47 9.37 -7.16 1.76
C ARG A 47 9.96 -8.48 1.24
N ARG A 48 9.12 -9.35 0.64
CA ARG A 48 9.60 -10.62 0.06
C ARG A 48 10.57 -10.40 -1.09
N GLY A 49 10.30 -9.42 -1.96
CA GLY A 49 11.20 -9.06 -3.06
C GLY A 49 12.56 -8.54 -2.59
N SER A 50 12.60 -7.86 -1.44
CA SER A 50 13.83 -7.30 -0.88
C SER A 50 14.68 -8.31 -0.10
N VAL A 51 14.10 -9.33 0.53
CA VAL A 51 14.82 -10.30 1.41
C VAL A 51 15.91 -11.06 0.66
N ASN A 52 15.74 -11.28 -0.65
CA ASN A 52 16.71 -12.06 -1.44
C ASN A 52 17.71 -11.20 -2.22
N GLY A 53 17.57 -9.87 -2.24
CA GLY A 53 18.46 -8.91 -2.92
C GLY A 53 18.58 -9.05 -4.46
N ARG A 54 18.21 -10.20 -5.03
CA ARG A 54 18.33 -10.54 -6.47
C ARG A 54 17.28 -9.87 -7.33
N THR A 55 16.11 -9.55 -6.77
CA THR A 55 14.99 -8.98 -7.52
C THR A 55 15.00 -7.46 -7.41
N GLY A 56 15.26 -6.92 -6.23
CA GLY A 56 15.39 -5.48 -5.99
C GLY A 56 15.63 -5.18 -4.52
N ARG A 57 15.75 -3.90 -4.18
CA ARG A 57 15.89 -3.40 -2.80
C ARG A 57 14.70 -2.53 -2.44
N ALA A 58 14.18 -2.72 -1.24
CA ALA A 58 13.09 -1.88 -0.74
C ALA A 58 13.62 -0.50 -0.33
N ALA A 59 12.91 0.55 -0.72
CA ALA A 59 13.22 1.92 -0.34
C ALA A 59 11.95 2.71 -0.01
N GLN A 60 12.08 3.67 0.89
CA GLN A 60 11.06 4.69 1.13
C GLN A 60 11.46 6.00 0.46
N VAL A 61 10.52 6.66 -0.20
CA VAL A 61 10.69 8.03 -0.68
C VAL A 61 10.62 8.98 0.51
N SER A 62 11.76 9.44 1.02
CA SER A 62 11.83 10.36 2.15
C SER A 62 11.34 11.76 1.76
N THR A 63 11.84 12.29 0.65
CA THR A 63 11.57 13.68 0.26
C THR A 63 11.64 13.86 -1.25
N VAL A 64 10.55 14.32 -1.86
CA VAL A 64 10.49 14.82 -3.23
C VAL A 64 10.85 16.30 -3.20
N TYR A 65 12.00 16.66 -3.78
CA TYR A 65 12.48 18.04 -3.79
C TYR A 65 12.37 18.69 -5.17
N GLN A 66 12.20 17.91 -6.24
CA GLN A 66 11.96 18.46 -7.57
C GLN A 66 10.95 17.60 -8.33
N ARG A 67 9.89 18.23 -8.85
CA ARG A 67 9.00 17.64 -9.86
C ARG A 67 9.29 18.33 -11.19
N ALA A 68 9.69 17.56 -12.19
CA ALA A 68 9.94 18.04 -13.53
C ALA A 68 8.92 17.45 -14.51
N ARG A 69 8.89 17.95 -15.74
CA ARG A 69 7.97 17.44 -16.79
C ARG A 69 8.10 15.93 -17.04
N HIS A 70 9.32 15.41 -16.97
CA HIS A 70 9.64 14.02 -17.31
C HIS A 70 10.08 13.20 -16.10
N GLY A 71 9.69 13.59 -14.88
CA GLY A 71 10.06 12.79 -13.72
C GLY A 71 10.15 13.56 -12.41
N THR A 72 10.75 12.90 -11.42
CA THR A 72 10.85 13.41 -10.05
C THR A 72 12.23 13.16 -9.48
N LYS A 73 12.87 14.19 -8.92
CA LYS A 73 14.03 14.00 -8.05
C LYS A 73 13.58 13.87 -6.61
N ALA A 74 14.07 12.84 -5.94
CA ALA A 74 13.74 12.58 -4.55
C ALA A 74 14.93 11.96 -3.81
N ILE A 75 14.92 12.11 -2.49
CA ILE A 75 15.79 11.34 -1.59
C ILE A 75 15.03 10.07 -1.21
N ILE A 76 15.66 8.92 -1.45
CA ILE A 76 15.20 7.62 -0.95
C ILE A 76 16.00 7.20 0.28
N VAL A 77 15.38 6.38 1.12
CA VAL A 77 16.00 5.70 2.27
C VAL A 77 15.88 4.21 2.03
N TRP A 78 17.00 3.51 1.93
CA TRP A 78 16.99 2.06 1.77
C TRP A 78 16.54 1.36 3.07
N ALA A 79 15.64 0.39 2.95
CA ALA A 79 15.02 -0.27 4.10
C ALA A 79 15.99 -1.22 4.84
N ASP A 80 17.05 -1.68 4.17
CA ASP A 80 18.02 -2.63 4.70
C ASP A 80 19.03 -1.99 5.66
N ASN A 81 19.53 -0.81 5.34
CA ASN A 81 20.61 -0.14 6.07
C ASN A 81 20.32 1.32 6.44
N GLY A 82 19.15 1.86 6.07
CA GLY A 82 18.78 3.24 6.33
C GLY A 82 19.58 4.28 5.52
N HIS A 83 20.38 3.84 4.54
CA HIS A 83 21.20 4.73 3.75
C HIS A 83 20.32 5.67 2.90
N ARG A 84 20.62 6.97 2.98
CA ARG A 84 19.95 8.02 2.21
C ARG A 84 20.66 8.23 0.89
N GLN A 85 19.91 8.22 -0.21
CA GLN A 85 20.47 8.37 -1.55
C GLN A 85 19.57 9.27 -2.39
N ASP A 86 20.19 10.09 -3.25
CA ASP A 86 19.46 10.81 -4.29
C ASP A 86 18.96 9.83 -5.36
N ALA A 87 17.75 10.06 -5.86
CA ALA A 87 17.16 9.24 -6.91
C ALA A 87 16.46 10.11 -7.96
N TRP A 88 16.63 9.73 -9.22
CA TRP A 88 15.90 10.30 -10.34
C TRP A 88 14.90 9.28 -10.88
N PHE A 89 13.63 9.56 -10.68
CA PHE A 89 12.52 8.78 -11.20
C PHE A 89 12.11 9.32 -12.57
N HIS A 90 12.65 8.73 -13.64
CA HIS A 90 12.33 9.09 -15.01
C HIS A 90 10.90 8.70 -15.37
N GLU A 91 10.15 9.61 -16.00
CA GLU A 91 8.75 9.45 -16.43
C GLU A 91 7.79 9.04 -15.32
N MET A 92 8.16 9.31 -14.07
CA MET A 92 7.40 8.90 -12.90
C MET A 92 7.26 10.02 -11.86
N HIS A 93 6.08 10.05 -11.24
CA HIS A 93 5.75 10.96 -10.16
C HIS A 93 5.51 10.20 -8.87
N VAL A 94 6.57 10.05 -8.08
CA VAL A 94 6.51 9.45 -6.75
C VAL A 94 6.04 10.47 -5.71
N THR A 95 5.56 9.99 -4.57
CA THR A 95 5.08 10.81 -3.46
C THR A 95 5.89 10.59 -2.19
N ASN A 96 5.90 11.58 -1.30
CA ASN A 96 6.56 11.47 -0.01
C ASN A 96 5.97 10.31 0.82
N GLY A 97 6.84 9.56 1.48
CA GLY A 97 6.51 8.40 2.30
C GLY A 97 6.21 7.12 1.52
N GLN A 98 6.09 7.18 0.18
CA GLN A 98 5.80 6.03 -0.66
C GLN A 98 6.87 4.94 -0.52
N TRP A 99 6.44 3.68 -0.43
CA TRP A 99 7.34 2.53 -0.40
C TRP A 99 7.45 1.91 -1.78
N LEU A 100 8.67 1.59 -2.19
CA LEU A 100 9.00 1.07 -3.50
C LEU A 100 9.91 -0.14 -3.37
N LEU A 101 9.72 -1.14 -4.25
CA LEU A 101 10.73 -2.15 -4.54
C LEU A 101 11.43 -1.74 -5.82
N LEU A 102 12.72 -1.42 -5.73
CA LEU A 102 13.49 -0.86 -6.84
C LEU A 102 14.51 -1.89 -7.33
N SER A 103 14.55 -2.11 -8.64
CA SER A 103 15.79 -2.43 -9.33
C SER A 103 16.38 -1.13 -9.86
N GLY A 104 17.61 -1.14 -10.36
CA GLY A 104 18.24 0.08 -10.87
C GLY A 104 19.73 0.08 -10.60
N SER A 105 20.40 1.06 -11.16
CA SER A 105 21.83 1.25 -10.98
C SER A 105 22.13 2.64 -10.47
N ASP A 106 23.21 2.70 -9.70
CA ASP A 106 23.80 3.96 -9.30
C ASP A 106 24.60 4.52 -10.47
N GLY A 107 24.43 5.81 -10.74
CA GLY A 107 25.14 6.51 -11.78
C GLY A 107 25.57 7.90 -11.34
N TYR A 108 26.50 8.46 -12.10
CA TYR A 108 26.83 9.88 -12.02
C TYR A 108 26.10 10.61 -13.13
N GLY A 109 25.19 11.51 -12.76
CA GLY A 109 24.63 12.44 -13.74
C GLY A 109 25.66 13.48 -14.13
N TRP A 110 25.58 13.98 -15.36
CA TRP A 110 26.48 15.00 -15.94
C TRP A 110 26.66 16.25 -15.04
N HIS A 111 25.78 16.48 -14.07
CA HIS A 111 25.80 17.62 -13.14
C HIS A 111 25.73 17.23 -11.64
N HIS A 112 25.95 15.97 -11.26
CA HIS A 112 25.88 15.57 -9.84
C HIS A 112 27.27 15.17 -9.32
N GLN A 113 27.71 15.83 -8.24
CA GLN A 113 28.92 15.48 -7.49
C GLN A 113 28.73 14.25 -6.57
N ARG A 114 27.51 13.68 -6.52
CA ARG A 114 27.12 12.54 -5.68
C ARG A 114 26.41 11.49 -6.54
N SER A 115 26.54 10.21 -6.16
CA SER A 115 25.85 9.12 -6.84
C SER A 115 24.33 9.30 -6.77
N CYS A 116 23.67 9.17 -7.91
CA CYS A 116 22.22 9.24 -8.04
C CYS A 116 21.70 7.87 -8.50
N HIS A 117 20.65 7.39 -7.85
CA HIS A 117 19.98 6.16 -8.24
C HIS A 117 19.01 6.45 -9.38
N TYR A 118 19.29 5.89 -10.56
CA TYR A 118 18.46 6.09 -11.74
C TYR A 118 17.36 5.05 -11.79
N VAL A 119 16.11 5.52 -11.80
CA VAL A 119 14.92 4.68 -11.78
C VAL A 119 14.05 5.01 -12.99
N TYR A 120 13.90 4.04 -13.89
CA TYR A 120 12.93 4.07 -14.99
C TYR A 120 11.66 3.30 -14.61
N PRO A 121 10.54 3.43 -15.35
CA PRO A 121 9.32 2.69 -15.03
C PRO A 121 9.51 1.17 -14.85
N PRO A 122 10.30 0.46 -15.69
CA PRO A 122 10.55 -0.98 -15.49
C PRO A 122 11.36 -1.30 -14.22
N ASN A 123 12.02 -0.32 -13.63
CA ASN A 123 12.80 -0.47 -12.41
C ASN A 123 11.94 -0.47 -11.13
N VAL A 124 10.69 0.00 -11.21
CA VAL A 124 9.77 0.00 -10.08
C VAL A 124 8.95 -1.29 -10.09
N LEU A 125 9.42 -2.26 -9.31
CA LEU A 125 8.87 -3.62 -9.31
C LEU A 125 7.60 -3.75 -8.47
N ALA A 126 7.46 -2.91 -7.43
CA ALA A 126 6.27 -2.85 -6.60
C ALA A 126 6.16 -1.50 -5.91
N THR A 127 4.93 -1.10 -5.58
CA THR A 127 4.66 0.14 -4.84
C THR A 127 3.65 -0.10 -3.72
N ALA A 128 3.80 0.63 -2.63
CA ALA A 128 2.84 0.66 -1.53
C ALA A 128 2.71 2.08 -0.96
N ALA A 129 1.55 2.34 -0.36
CA ALA A 129 1.29 3.63 0.27
C ALA A 129 2.15 3.81 1.54
N PRO A 130 2.30 5.05 2.04
CA PRO A 130 3.10 5.31 3.24
C PRO A 130 2.68 4.51 4.48
N ASP A 131 1.39 4.20 4.60
CA ASP A 131 0.78 3.46 5.72
C ASP A 131 0.88 1.93 5.57
N ALA A 132 1.47 1.41 4.49
CA ALA A 132 1.49 -0.02 4.22
C ALA A 132 2.20 -0.88 5.29
N PRO A 133 3.33 -0.46 5.90
CA PRO A 133 3.93 -1.19 7.02
C PRO A 133 3.00 -1.27 8.24
N TYR A 134 2.29 -0.18 8.54
CA TYR A 134 1.31 -0.15 9.63
C TYR A 134 0.14 -1.10 9.35
N CYS A 135 -0.42 -1.07 8.13
CA CYS A 135 -1.47 -1.98 7.71
C CYS A 135 -1.03 -3.45 7.82
N PHE A 136 0.23 -3.75 7.50
CA PHE A 136 0.78 -5.10 7.65
C PHE A 136 0.81 -5.56 9.11
N GLU A 137 1.30 -4.72 10.03
CA GLU A 137 1.32 -5.08 11.45
C GLU A 137 -0.09 -5.24 12.02
N GLN A 138 -1.04 -4.41 11.58
CA GLN A 138 -2.46 -4.58 11.97
C GLN A 138 -3.01 -5.94 11.51
N VAL A 139 -2.82 -6.32 10.24
CA VAL A 139 -3.27 -7.62 9.71
C VAL A 139 -2.55 -8.79 10.39
N ARG A 140 -1.27 -8.61 10.73
CA ARG A 140 -0.48 -9.62 11.44
C ARG A 140 -1.00 -9.83 12.87
N ALA A 141 -1.35 -8.76 13.58
CA ALA A 141 -1.93 -8.81 14.92
C ALA A 141 -3.34 -9.42 14.94
N GLU A 142 -4.12 -9.25 13.87
CA GLU A 142 -5.45 -9.85 13.72
C GLU A 142 -5.42 -11.37 13.47
N ARG A 143 -4.26 -11.96 13.12
CA ARG A 143 -4.16 -13.43 12.97
C ARG A 143 -4.20 -14.07 14.35
N PRO A 144 -5.21 -14.88 14.69
CA PRO A 144 -5.23 -15.58 15.96
C PRO A 144 -3.96 -16.44 16.05
N CYS A 145 -3.26 -16.35 17.18
CA CYS A 145 -2.27 -17.35 17.56
C CYS A 145 -2.97 -18.71 17.65
N ASN A 146 -3.05 -19.45 16.54
CA ASN A 146 -3.18 -20.90 16.62
C ASN A 146 -1.84 -21.42 17.13
N ARG A 147 -1.66 -21.30 18.44
CA ARG A 147 -0.53 -21.82 19.21
C ARG A 147 -1.11 -22.81 20.23
N THR A 148 -1.57 -23.92 19.70
CA THR A 148 -1.90 -25.20 20.37
C THR A 148 -2.21 -26.12 19.18
N THR A 149 -1.47 -27.18 18.88
CA THR A 149 -0.58 -28.08 19.64
C THR A 149 0.30 -28.80 18.62
#